data_AF-A0A7U8C2U0-F1
#
_entry.id   AF-A0A7U8C2U0-F1
#
_cell.length_a   1.000
_cell.length_b   1.000
_cell.length_c   1.000
_cell.angle_alpha   90.00
_cell.angle_beta   90.00
_cell.angle_gamma   90.00
#
_symmetry.space_group_name_H-M   'P 1'
#
loop_
_entity.id
_entity.type
_entity.pdbx_description
1 polymer ?
#
loop_
_entity_poly.entity_id
_entity_poly.type
_entity_poly.pdbx_seq_one_letter_code
_entity_poly.pdbx_strand_id
1 'polypeptide(L)'
;MEQNLEVLLKQADDLREGIQKIHNDSKMMGYNSAGIRDCALTLQKCIKKVGNNKLAALAARDKRKVYAEMEDAIEQLLEFID
;
A
#
# COMPACT_ATOMS: atom_id res chain seq x y z
N MET A 1 -15.14 -27.09 38.71
CA MET A 1 -15.19 -27.60 37.32
C MET A 1 -15.83 -26.57 36.40
N GLU A 2 -16.99 -26.01 36.74
CA GLU A 2 -17.67 -24.96 35.94
C GLU A 2 -16.81 -23.71 35.70
N GLN A 3 -16.14 -23.17 36.72
CA GLN A 3 -15.23 -22.02 36.56
C GLN A 3 -14.10 -22.27 35.55
N ASN A 4 -13.57 -23.49 35.47
CA ASN A 4 -12.52 -23.82 34.50
C ASN A 4 -13.08 -23.91 33.07
N LEU A 5 -14.35 -24.30 32.93
CA LEU A 5 -15.04 -24.38 31.65
C LEU A 5 -15.37 -22.98 31.12
N GLU A 6 -15.85 -22.07 31.99
CA GLU A 6 -16.10 -20.67 31.63
C GLU A 6 -14.82 -19.94 31.22
N VAL A 7 -13.72 -20.17 31.93
CA VAL A 7 -12.40 -19.61 31.59
C VAL A 7 -11.94 -20.14 30.23
N LEU A 8 -12.11 -21.44 29.97
CA LEU A 8 -11.73 -22.04 28.69
C LEU A 8 -12.56 -21.49 27.52
N LEU A 9 -13.87 -21.31 27.72
CA LEU A 9 -14.75 -20.71 26.72
C LEU A 9 -14.35 -19.27 26.41
N LYS A 10 -14.06 -18.48 27.45
CA LYS A 10 -13.56 -17.11 27.29
C LYS A 10 -12.24 -17.06 26.52
N GLN A 11 -11.30 -17.95 26.86
CA GLN A 11 -10.02 -18.05 26.14
C GLN A 11 -10.20 -18.43 24.66
N ALA A 12 -11.18 -19.29 24.36
CA ALA A 12 -11.50 -19.66 22.99
C ALA A 12 -12.14 -18.49 22.20
N ASP A 13 -13.01 -17.70 22.84
CA ASP A 13 -13.57 -16.48 22.25
C ASP A 13 -12.48 -15.42 22.00
N ASP A 14 -11.61 -15.17 22.99
CA ASP A 14 -10.48 -14.24 22.86
C ASP A 14 -9.54 -14.66 21.70
N LEU A 15 -9.28 -15.97 21.57
CA LEU A 15 -8.47 -16.50 20.47
C LEU A 15 -9.16 -16.30 19.11
N ARG A 16 -10.47 -16.56 19.02
CA ARG A 16 -11.25 -16.35 17.79
C ARG A 16 -11.20 -14.89 17.35
N GLU A 17 -11.39 -13.97 18.29
CA GLU A 17 -11.33 -12.53 18.02
C GLU A 17 -9.92 -12.10 17.58
N GLY A 18 -8.88 -12.62 18.23
CA GLY A 18 -7.49 -12.38 17.84
C GLY A 18 -7.16 -12.86 16.43
N ILE A 19 -7.61 -14.07 16.06
CA ILE A 19 -7.44 -14.62 14.70
C ILE A 19 -8.19 -13.76 13.68
N GLN A 20 -9.43 -13.36 13.97
CA GLN A 20 -10.21 -12.52 13.06
C GLN A 20 -9.54 -11.16 12.83
N LYS A 21 -8.99 -10.56 13.89
CA LYS A 21 -8.23 -9.31 13.81
C LYS A 21 -6.99 -9.48 12.94
N ILE A 22 -6.15 -10.49 13.21
CA ILE A 22 -4.93 -10.75 12.41
C ILE A 22 -5.28 -11.01 10.94
N HIS A 23 -6.36 -11.75 10.67
CA HIS A 23 -6.81 -12.01 9.30
C HIS A 23 -7.23 -10.71 8.58
N ASN A 24 -7.94 -9.81 9.27
CA ASN A 24 -8.35 -8.52 8.72
C ASN A 24 -7.14 -7.60 8.48
N ASP A 25 -6.21 -7.55 9.44
CA ASP A 25 -4.97 -6.79 9.33
C ASP A 25 -4.12 -7.31 8.16
N SER A 26 -4.00 -8.64 8.01
CA SER A 26 -3.30 -9.29 6.91
C SER A 26 -3.93 -9.00 5.54
N LYS A 27 -5.27 -8.95 5.47
CA LYS A 27 -5.97 -8.52 4.24
C LYS A 27 -5.65 -7.07 3.90
N MET A 28 -5.72 -6.16 4.87
CA MET A 28 -5.37 -4.75 4.63
C MET A 28 -3.92 -4.58 4.17
N MET A 29 -2.98 -5.30 4.79
CA MET A 29 -1.59 -5.34 4.31
C MET A 29 -1.46 -5.85 2.87
N GLY A 30 -2.22 -6.88 2.50
CA GLY A 30 -2.28 -7.39 1.12
C GLY A 30 -2.77 -6.34 0.11
N TYR A 31 -3.85 -5.62 0.44
CA TYR A 31 -4.36 -4.53 -0.39
C TYR A 31 -3.37 -3.36 -0.51
N ASN A 32 -2.77 -2.95 0.61
CA ASN A 32 -1.76 -1.89 0.62
C ASN A 32 -0.54 -2.30 -0.22
N SER A 33 -0.13 -3.58 -0.19
CA SER A 33 1.01 -4.06 -0.98
C SER A 33 0.79 -3.99 -2.50
N ALA A 34 -0.45 -4.20 -2.97
CA ALA A 34 -0.79 -4.07 -4.38
C ALA A 34 -0.79 -2.60 -4.82
N GLY A 35 -1.40 -1.71 -4.03
CA GLY A 35 -1.40 -0.27 -4.28
C GLY A 35 0.00 0.35 -4.29
N ILE A 36 0.84 -0.02 -3.33
CA ILE A 36 2.25 0.40 -3.25
C ILE A 36 3.02 -0.07 -4.50
N ARG A 37 2.80 -1.30 -4.96
CA ARG A 37 3.46 -1.81 -6.18
C ARG A 37 3.06 -1.02 -7.41
N ASP A 38 1.78 -0.67 -7.56
CA ASP A 38 1.31 0.10 -8.72
C ASP A 38 1.87 1.53 -8.72
N CYS A 39 1.90 2.19 -7.56
CA CYS A 39 2.54 3.50 -7.39
C CYS A 39 4.04 3.43 -7.75
N ALA A 40 4.76 2.39 -7.29
CA ALA A 40 6.16 2.18 -7.61
C ALA A 40 6.41 1.96 -9.12
N LEU A 41 5.52 1.25 -9.82
CA LEU A 41 5.58 1.06 -11.27
C LEU A 41 5.36 2.38 -12.03
N THR A 42 4.42 3.21 -11.57
CA THR A 42 4.16 4.55 -12.14
C THR A 42 5.36 5.46 -11.96
N LEU A 43 5.96 5.48 -10.76
CA LEU A 43 7.19 6.23 -10.51
C LEU A 43 8.34 5.76 -11.39
N GLN A 44 8.53 4.45 -11.54
CA GLN A 44 9.57 3.90 -12.42
C GLN A 44 9.36 4.33 -13.88
N LYS A 45 8.12 4.34 -14.37
CA LYS A 45 7.79 4.83 -15.72
C LYS A 45 8.14 6.31 -15.88
N CYS A 46 7.77 7.14 -14.90
CA CYS A 46 8.05 8.56 -14.94
C CYS A 46 9.56 8.84 -14.91
N ILE A 47 10.32 8.15 -14.06
CA ILE A 47 11.79 8.28 -14.00
C ILE A 47 12.43 7.89 -15.34
N LYS A 48 11.94 6.81 -15.97
CA LYS A 48 12.39 6.41 -17.32
C LYS A 48 12.05 7.48 -18.37
N LYS A 49 10.88 8.11 -18.32
CA LYS A 49 10.50 9.21 -19.23
C LYS A 49 11.44 10.41 -19.09
N VAL A 50 11.82 10.77 -17.87
CA VAL A 50 12.71 11.91 -17.57
C VAL A 50 14.18 11.61 -17.90
N GLY A 51 14.68 10.43 -17.51
CA GLY A 51 16.10 10.06 -17.65
C GLY A 51 16.49 9.58 -19.04
N ASN A 52 15.55 9.20 -19.90
CA ASN A 52 15.86 8.75 -21.25
C ASN A 52 16.12 9.96 -22.17
N ASN A 53 17.39 10.34 -22.30
CA ASN A 53 17.88 11.48 -23.09
C ASN A 53 17.48 11.49 -24.59
N LYS A 54 16.93 10.41 -25.17
CA LYS A 54 16.29 10.48 -26.51
C LYS A 54 15.04 11.36 -26.52
N LEU A 55 14.43 11.58 -25.36
CA LEU A 55 13.38 12.55 -25.07
C LEU A 55 13.96 13.87 -24.51
N ALA A 56 15.23 14.22 -24.75
CA ALA A 56 15.72 15.59 -24.47
C ALA A 56 14.98 16.66 -25.31
N ALA A 57 14.16 16.23 -26.29
CA ALA A 57 13.12 17.01 -26.94
C ALA A 57 11.76 17.01 -26.20
N LEU A 58 11.69 16.57 -24.94
CA LEU A 58 10.53 16.78 -24.07
C LEU A 58 10.41 18.28 -23.84
N ALA A 59 9.35 18.86 -24.40
CA ALA A 59 8.99 20.24 -24.12
C ALA A 59 8.86 20.44 -22.60
N ALA A 60 9.18 21.64 -22.12
CA ALA A 60 9.07 21.98 -20.70
C ALA A 60 7.67 21.67 -20.12
N ARG A 61 6.62 21.76 -20.95
CA ARG A 61 5.24 21.40 -20.59
C ARG A 61 5.08 19.91 -20.28
N ASP A 62 5.70 19.03 -21.07
CA ASP A 62 5.58 17.58 -20.88
C ASP A 62 6.44 17.10 -19.71
N LYS A 63 7.57 17.76 -19.43
CA LYS A 63 8.33 17.53 -18.19
C LYS A 63 7.49 17.85 -16.95
N ARG A 64 6.81 19.01 -16.93
CA ARG A 64 5.91 19.38 -15.81
C ARG A 64 4.79 18.36 -15.61
N LYS A 65 4.22 17.83 -16.69
CA LYS A 65 3.20 16.77 -16.59
C LYS A 65 3.75 15.49 -15.98
N VAL A 66 4.95 15.08 -16.37
CA VAL A 66 5.59 13.88 -15.81
C VAL A 66 5.95 14.07 -14.33
N TYR A 67 6.34 15.28 -13.92
CA TYR A 67 6.56 15.58 -12.51
C TYR A 67 5.26 15.59 -11.69
N ALA A 68 4.17 16.15 -12.21
CA ALA A 68 2.86 16.06 -11.57
C ALA A 68 2.40 14.60 -11.42
N GLU A 69 2.57 13.78 -12.46
CA GLU A 69 2.28 12.33 -12.41
C GLU A 69 3.14 11.59 -11.36
N MET A 70 4.36 12.08 -11.07
CA MET A 70 5.18 11.55 -9.97
C MET A 70 4.68 11.99 -8.61
N GLU A 71 4.32 13.26 -8.44
CA GLU A 71 3.79 13.81 -7.19
C GLU A 71 2.50 13.09 -6.79
N ASP A 72 1.55 12.93 -7.72
CA ASP A 72 0.30 12.20 -7.49
C ASP A 72 0.56 10.75 -7.04
N ALA A 73 1.54 10.08 -7.66
CA ALA A 73 1.90 8.70 -7.31
C ALA A 73 2.62 8.60 -5.95
N ILE A 74 3.31 9.65 -5.52
CA ILE A 74 3.92 9.73 -4.18
C ILE A 74 2.85 9.98 -3.13
N GLU A 75 1.91 10.90 -3.38
CA GLU A 75 0.78 11.16 -2.47
C GLU A 75 -0.04 9.90 -2.23
N GLN A 76 -0.41 9.19 -3.31
CA GLN A 76 -1.10 7.90 -3.20
C GLN A 76 -0.29 6.84 -2.46
N LEU A 77 1.04 6.83 -2.64
CA LEU A 77 1.90 5.88 -1.93
C LEU A 77 1.94 6.16 -0.42
N LEU A 78 1.89 7.43 -0.01
CA LEU A 78 1.83 7.82 1.40
C LEU A 78 0.51 7.40 2.06
N GLU A 79 -0.62 7.45 1.34
CA GLU A 79 -1.93 6.98 1.84
C GLU A 79 -1.97 5.48 2.16
N PHE A 80 -1.04 4.67 1.63
CA PHE A 80 -0.93 3.24 1.96
C PHE A 80 0.01 2.96 3.15
N ILE A 81 0.77 3.97 3.58
CA ILE A 81 1.78 3.86 4.65
C ILE A 81 1.25 4.47 5.96
N ASP A 82 0.44 5.54 5.88
CA ASP A 82 -0.28 6.15 7.01
C ASP A 82 -1.54 5.36 7.43
#